data_AF-B4KUR5-F1
#
_entry.id   AF-B4KUR5-F1
#
_cell.length_a   1.000
_cell.length_b   1.000
_cell.length_c   1.000
_cell.angle_alpha   90.00
_cell.angle_beta   90.00
_cell.angle_gamma   90.00
#
_symmetry.space_group_name_H-M   'P 1'
#
loop_
_entity.id
_entity.type
_entity.pdbx_description
1 polymer ?
#
loop_
_entity_poly.entity_id
_entity_poly.type
_entity_poly.pdbx_seq_one_letter_code
_entity_poly.pdbx_strand_id
1 'polypeptide(L)'
;MSTTFDKCLQNIVMQMKVTPKEHKDFLYDSAYIAGWINTALKQRRSMLAGSFSNLPATATYISGSKIDVPANFNCYLLLDLRFPFYTEIKNDDCIYLHSVFKEQVVGDSLISAVYLQTHLRNDLSNLLRPQPKITCKGGSGRSYQLCYHTSLYPVSSHTIIATQLKAKCSTSIVFDFLVAIKLPIEKFPKPASVAMPDSMIDSELSYWIALPVPHFDVNYNGHSYMGRSHVWQKATPGQRQRWCLVVRMFYMMSSSNGTLNTIGIHSLKHTCVNLCEKFGIEKADRPIGLKLMDMMITHGARKLREVSIASRTGQIVNLETHPALATDCSKMDALLSKMKAKMTSKEACDMESLSEMFGLSKKK
;
A
#
# COMPACT_ATOMS: atom_id res chain seq x y z
N MET A 1 -32.28 -22.09 -4.11
CA MET A 1 -30.95 -22.56 -4.56
C MET A 1 -29.92 -22.14 -3.53
N SER A 2 -29.16 -23.08 -2.95
CA SER A 2 -28.03 -22.76 -2.08
C SER A 2 -27.02 -21.88 -2.84
N THR A 3 -26.68 -20.72 -2.31
CA THR A 3 -25.63 -19.86 -2.87
C THR A 3 -24.30 -20.26 -2.25
N THR A 4 -23.30 -20.52 -3.08
CA THR A 4 -21.95 -20.84 -2.61
C THR A 4 -21.33 -19.61 -1.94
N PHE A 5 -20.44 -19.83 -0.97
CA PHE A 5 -19.72 -18.76 -0.25
C PHE A 5 -19.10 -17.71 -1.20
N ASP A 6 -18.46 -18.16 -2.29
CA ASP A 6 -17.88 -17.26 -3.29
C ASP A 6 -18.94 -16.43 -4.03
N LYS A 7 -20.13 -16.98 -4.30
CA LYS A 7 -21.24 -16.24 -4.92
C LYS A 7 -21.78 -15.17 -3.96
N CYS A 8 -21.81 -15.48 -2.66
CA CYS A 8 -22.17 -14.50 -1.63
C CYS A 8 -21.15 -13.36 -1.53
N LEU A 9 -19.86 -13.67 -1.55
CA LEU A 9 -18.79 -12.65 -1.61
C LEU A 9 -18.87 -11.80 -2.88
N GLN A 10 -19.19 -12.40 -4.03
CA GLN A 10 -19.41 -11.64 -5.27
C GLN A 10 -20.59 -10.68 -5.15
N ASN A 11 -21.70 -11.09 -4.53
CA ASN A 11 -22.84 -10.20 -4.29
C ASN A 11 -22.47 -9.02 -3.37
N ILE A 12 -21.70 -9.27 -2.32
CA ILE A 12 -21.15 -8.22 -1.44
C ILE A 12 -20.27 -7.27 -2.25
N VAL A 13 -19.38 -7.79 -3.10
CA VAL A 13 -18.56 -6.99 -4.02
C VAL A 13 -19.41 -6.08 -4.91
N MET A 14 -20.52 -6.57 -5.45
CA MET A 14 -21.39 -5.78 -6.31
C MET A 14 -22.04 -4.60 -5.56
N GLN A 15 -22.37 -4.78 -4.28
CA GLN A 15 -22.90 -3.70 -3.43
C GLN A 15 -21.84 -2.62 -3.12
N MET A 16 -20.55 -2.95 -3.22
CA MET A 16 -19.43 -2.06 -2.94
C MET A 16 -18.93 -1.28 -4.17
N LYS A 17 -19.43 -1.59 -5.38
CA LYS A 17 -18.93 -0.91 -6.58
C LYS A 17 -19.26 0.58 -6.54
N VAL A 18 -18.23 1.40 -6.69
CA VAL A 18 -18.41 2.78 -7.13
C VAL A 18 -18.92 2.79 -8.57
N THR A 19 -19.69 3.82 -8.91
CA THR A 19 -20.21 3.95 -10.27
C THR A 19 -19.06 4.13 -11.27
N PRO A 20 -19.21 3.72 -12.54
CA PRO A 20 -18.18 3.93 -13.56
C PRO A 20 -17.76 5.41 -13.70
N LYS A 21 -18.71 6.34 -13.51
CA LYS A 21 -18.44 7.77 -13.50
C LYS A 21 -17.58 8.17 -12.30
N GLU A 22 -17.92 7.74 -11.09
CA GLU A 22 -17.11 8.02 -9.89
C GLU A 22 -15.71 7.42 -10.01
N HIS A 23 -15.57 6.21 -10.53
CA HIS A 23 -14.26 5.58 -10.78
C HIS A 23 -13.43 6.42 -11.76
N LYS A 24 -14.03 6.85 -12.88
CA LYS A 24 -13.35 7.70 -13.86
C LYS A 24 -12.93 9.04 -13.27
N ASP A 25 -13.83 9.70 -12.53
CA ASP A 25 -13.55 10.97 -11.85
C ASP A 25 -12.43 10.80 -10.82
N PHE A 26 -12.45 9.70 -10.05
CA PHE A 26 -11.39 9.36 -9.10
C PHE A 26 -10.02 9.22 -9.79
N LEU A 27 -9.93 8.44 -10.86
CA LEU A 27 -8.67 8.26 -11.58
C LEU A 27 -8.16 9.58 -12.15
N TYR A 28 -9.05 10.40 -12.71
CA TYR A 28 -8.70 11.72 -13.20
C TYR A 28 -8.19 12.63 -12.07
N ASP A 29 -8.95 12.76 -10.98
CA ASP A 29 -8.63 13.64 -9.87
C ASP A 29 -7.32 13.23 -9.19
N SER A 30 -7.10 11.92 -9.03
CA SER A 30 -5.85 11.42 -8.46
C SER A 30 -4.63 11.77 -9.31
N ALA A 31 -4.75 11.67 -10.64
CA ALA A 31 -3.71 12.09 -11.58
C ALA A 31 -3.49 13.61 -11.57
N TYR A 32 -4.57 14.38 -11.52
CA TYR A 32 -4.51 15.85 -11.46
C TYR A 32 -3.80 16.34 -10.20
N ILE A 33 -4.20 15.81 -9.03
CA ILE A 33 -3.59 16.14 -7.74
C ILE A 33 -2.10 15.76 -7.72
N ALA A 34 -1.75 14.56 -8.20
CA ALA A 34 -0.35 14.15 -8.31
C ALA A 34 0.46 15.08 -9.23
N GLY A 35 -0.11 15.47 -10.37
CA GLY A 35 0.50 16.42 -11.29
C GLY A 35 0.71 17.80 -10.67
N TRP A 36 -0.25 18.29 -9.88
CA TRP A 36 -0.13 19.53 -9.13
C TRP A 36 0.99 19.45 -8.08
N ILE A 37 1.02 18.38 -7.27
CA ILE A 37 2.06 18.17 -6.25
C ILE A 37 3.43 18.17 -6.92
N ASN A 38 3.57 17.41 -8.02
CA ASN A 38 4.81 17.31 -8.77
C ASN A 38 5.26 18.67 -9.32
N THR A 39 4.33 19.48 -9.83
CA THR A 39 4.61 20.83 -10.36
C THR A 39 5.05 21.78 -9.24
N ALA A 40 4.38 21.74 -8.09
CA ALA A 40 4.73 22.57 -6.95
C ALA A 40 6.11 22.20 -6.37
N LEU A 41 6.46 20.90 -6.34
CA LEU A 41 7.79 20.44 -5.95
C LEU A 41 8.87 20.87 -6.95
N LYS A 42 8.58 20.84 -8.26
CA LYS A 42 9.49 21.39 -9.30
C LYS A 42 9.76 22.88 -9.07
N GLN A 43 8.72 23.68 -8.81
CA GLN A 43 8.86 25.12 -8.54
C GLN A 43 9.72 25.40 -7.31
N ARG A 44 9.67 24.52 -6.31
CA ARG A 44 10.51 24.57 -5.11
C ARG A 44 11.89 23.95 -5.28
N ARG A 45 12.25 23.50 -6.49
CA ARG A 45 13.52 22.82 -6.81
C ARG A 45 13.80 21.61 -5.92
N SER A 46 12.76 20.88 -5.53
CA SER A 46 12.91 19.60 -4.81
C SER A 46 13.68 18.60 -5.69
N MET A 47 14.62 17.86 -5.09
CA MET A 47 15.30 16.74 -5.76
C MET A 47 14.32 15.66 -6.21
N LEU A 48 13.23 15.47 -5.46
CA LEU A 48 12.21 14.44 -5.71
C LEU A 48 11.18 14.88 -6.75
N ALA A 49 11.37 16.07 -7.32
CA ALA A 49 10.52 16.59 -8.37
C ALA A 49 10.63 15.71 -9.64
N GLY A 50 9.49 15.18 -10.07
CA GLY A 50 9.37 14.25 -11.17
C GLY A 50 9.21 12.79 -10.75
N SER A 51 9.46 12.46 -9.49
CA SER A 51 9.31 11.10 -8.95
C SER A 51 7.87 10.77 -8.52
N PHE A 52 6.93 11.71 -8.68
CA PHE A 52 5.52 11.55 -8.30
C PHE A 52 4.62 11.06 -9.45
N SER A 53 5.20 10.65 -10.56
CA SER A 53 4.45 10.17 -11.74
C SER A 53 3.58 8.95 -11.44
N ASN A 54 4.03 8.07 -10.53
CA ASN A 54 3.28 6.88 -10.12
C ASN A 54 2.45 7.08 -8.84
N LEU A 55 2.42 8.29 -8.26
CA LEU A 55 1.61 8.59 -7.08
C LEU A 55 0.13 8.20 -7.26
N PRO A 56 -0.53 8.41 -8.43
CA PRO A 56 -1.93 8.01 -8.62
C PRO A 56 -2.17 6.51 -8.40
N ALA A 57 -1.20 5.65 -8.71
CA ALA A 57 -1.31 4.21 -8.45
C ALA A 57 -1.39 3.89 -6.94
N THR A 58 -0.93 4.80 -6.08
CA THR A 58 -1.00 4.63 -4.62
C THR A 58 -2.32 5.12 -4.02
N ALA A 59 -3.16 5.76 -4.84
CA ALA A 59 -4.38 6.37 -4.39
C ALA A 59 -5.44 5.35 -3.96
N THR A 60 -6.31 5.75 -3.04
CA THR A 60 -7.54 5.06 -2.69
C THR A 60 -8.64 6.10 -2.58
N TYR A 61 -9.74 5.89 -3.29
CA TYR A 61 -10.95 6.65 -3.13
C TYR A 61 -11.77 6.10 -1.97
N ILE A 62 -12.22 6.98 -1.09
CA ILE A 62 -13.07 6.64 0.06
C ILE A 62 -14.26 7.58 0.05
N SER A 63 -15.48 7.05 0.07
CA SER A 63 -16.72 7.82 0.14
C SER A 63 -17.73 7.12 1.04
N GLY A 64 -17.81 7.57 2.30
CA GLY A 64 -18.54 6.83 3.33
C GLY A 64 -17.99 5.40 3.48
N SER A 65 -18.84 4.39 3.26
CA SER A 65 -18.45 2.97 3.25
C SER A 65 -17.94 2.47 1.91
N LYS A 66 -17.95 3.28 0.85
CA LYS A 66 -17.46 2.87 -0.47
C LYS A 66 -15.97 3.13 -0.56
N ILE A 67 -15.24 2.13 -1.07
CA ILE A 67 -13.81 2.21 -1.31
C ILE A 67 -13.51 1.79 -2.75
N ASP A 68 -12.57 2.49 -3.37
CA ASP A 68 -12.02 2.10 -4.66
C ASP A 68 -10.51 2.34 -4.76
N VAL A 69 -9.84 1.56 -5.62
CA VAL A 69 -8.41 1.61 -5.90
C VAL A 69 -8.17 1.51 -7.41
N PRO A 70 -7.06 2.06 -7.94
CA PRO A 70 -6.71 1.92 -9.34
C PRO A 70 -6.48 0.45 -9.70
N ALA A 71 -6.80 0.05 -10.93
CA ALA A 71 -6.53 -1.32 -11.38
C ALA A 71 -5.02 -1.66 -11.27
N ASN A 72 -4.14 -0.70 -11.53
CA ASN A 72 -2.70 -0.84 -11.39
C ASN A 72 -2.19 -0.37 -10.02
N PHE A 73 -2.97 -0.56 -8.94
CA PHE A 73 -2.57 -0.03 -7.64
C PHE A 73 -1.16 -0.46 -7.25
N ASN A 74 -0.51 0.40 -6.48
CA ASN A 74 0.81 0.16 -5.91
C ASN A 74 0.83 0.63 -4.44
N CYS A 75 1.73 0.05 -3.65
CA CYS A 75 2.02 0.50 -2.29
C CYS A 75 3.30 1.34 -2.22
N TYR A 76 4.07 1.42 -3.32
CA TYR A 76 5.31 2.18 -3.39
C TYR A 76 5.17 3.44 -4.25
N LEU A 77 5.69 4.56 -3.75
CA LEU A 77 6.13 5.68 -4.57
C LEU A 77 7.51 5.31 -5.13
N LEU A 78 7.59 5.17 -6.44
CA LEU A 78 8.77 4.67 -7.13
C LEU A 78 9.65 5.85 -7.51
N LEU A 79 10.70 6.06 -6.73
CA LEU A 79 11.64 7.13 -6.97
C LEU A 79 12.61 6.76 -8.08
N ASP A 80 12.72 7.66 -9.04
CA ASP A 80 13.74 7.68 -10.06
C ASP A 80 14.78 8.74 -9.67
N LEU A 81 15.94 8.30 -9.17
CA LEU A 81 17.02 9.17 -8.74
C LEU A 81 17.81 9.64 -9.96
N ARG A 82 17.82 10.97 -10.18
CA ARG A 82 18.36 11.59 -11.41
C ARG A 82 19.85 11.93 -11.36
N PHE A 83 20.58 11.36 -10.41
CA PHE A 83 22.02 11.53 -10.27
C PHE A 83 22.71 10.16 -10.39
N PRO A 84 24.00 10.11 -10.78
CA PRO A 84 24.70 8.84 -10.91
C PRO A 84 24.95 8.16 -9.56
N PHE A 85 24.73 6.85 -9.52
CA PHE A 85 25.05 5.97 -8.40
C PHE A 85 25.25 4.54 -8.93
N TYR A 86 25.87 3.68 -8.14
CA TYR A 86 26.01 2.25 -8.42
C TYR A 86 25.55 1.41 -7.24
N THR A 87 25.27 0.13 -7.47
CA THR A 87 24.81 -0.82 -6.45
C THR A 87 25.96 -1.71 -5.98
N GLU A 88 26.15 -1.84 -4.68
CA GLU A 88 27.02 -2.84 -4.06
C GLU A 88 26.16 -3.81 -3.24
N ILE A 89 26.51 -5.10 -3.26
CA ILE A 89 25.79 -6.14 -2.53
C ILE A 89 26.78 -6.79 -1.58
N LYS A 90 26.45 -6.76 -0.30
CA LYS A 90 27.25 -7.41 0.75
C LYS A 90 26.63 -8.75 1.14
N ASN A 91 27.40 -9.56 1.85
CA ASN A 91 27.09 -10.96 2.19
C ASN A 91 25.73 -11.17 2.88
N ASP A 92 25.12 -10.13 3.45
CA ASP A 92 23.85 -10.19 4.19
C ASP A 92 22.61 -9.92 3.31
N ASP A 93 22.73 -10.09 1.98
CA ASP A 93 21.71 -9.75 0.96
C ASP A 93 21.25 -8.27 0.99
N CYS A 94 21.95 -7.43 1.75
CA CYS A 94 21.73 -6.00 1.83
C CYS A 94 22.36 -5.29 0.63
N ILE A 95 21.61 -4.36 0.09
CA ILE A 95 21.99 -3.55 -1.07
C ILE A 95 22.38 -2.16 -0.57
N TYR A 96 23.56 -1.73 -0.97
CA TYR A 96 24.09 -0.41 -0.71
C TYR A 96 24.14 0.37 -2.02
N LEU A 97 23.68 1.61 -1.99
CA LEU A 97 23.64 2.46 -3.17
C LEU A 97 24.70 3.55 -3.02
N HIS A 98 25.79 3.44 -3.77
CA HIS A 98 26.93 4.33 -3.66
C HIS A 98 26.85 5.48 -4.64
N SER A 99 27.11 6.69 -4.17
CA SER A 99 27.24 7.86 -5.03
C SER A 99 28.43 8.70 -4.60
N VAL A 100 29.23 9.13 -5.58
CA VAL A 100 30.31 10.11 -5.39
C VAL A 100 29.79 11.55 -5.43
N PHE A 101 28.51 11.74 -5.75
CA PHE A 101 27.88 13.06 -5.82
C PHE A 101 27.39 13.48 -4.43
N LYS A 102 27.63 14.75 -4.08
CA LYS A 102 27.21 15.36 -2.82
C LYS A 102 25.74 15.79 -2.88
N GLU A 103 24.87 14.82 -3.07
CA GLU A 103 23.43 15.01 -3.09
C GLU A 103 22.85 15.00 -1.68
N GLN A 104 21.74 15.69 -1.47
CA GLN A 104 21.12 15.84 -0.13
C GLN A 104 20.79 14.51 0.56
N VAL A 105 20.55 13.47 -0.23
CA VAL A 105 20.21 12.13 0.26
C VAL A 105 21.44 11.22 0.42
N VAL A 106 22.65 11.72 0.17
CA VAL A 106 23.90 10.95 0.25
C VAL A 106 24.64 11.28 1.55
N GLY A 107 24.87 10.28 2.39
CA GLY A 107 25.72 10.34 3.58
C GLY A 107 26.86 9.33 3.47
N ASP A 108 28.09 9.74 3.74
CA ASP A 108 29.28 8.86 3.67
C ASP A 108 29.42 8.11 2.32
N SER A 109 29.11 8.80 1.22
CA SER A 109 29.09 8.25 -0.16
C SER A 109 28.02 7.18 -0.41
N LEU A 110 27.05 7.02 0.50
CA LEU A 110 25.92 6.12 0.39
C LEU A 110 24.61 6.90 0.35
N ILE A 111 23.70 6.49 -0.53
CA ILE A 111 22.33 7.02 -0.51
C ILE A 111 21.68 6.50 0.78
N SER A 112 21.33 7.43 1.66
CA SER A 112 20.73 7.15 2.96
C SER A 112 19.21 7.09 2.83
N ALA A 113 18.60 5.99 3.24
CA ALA A 113 17.16 5.88 3.36
C ALA A 113 16.60 6.88 4.38
N VAL A 114 17.35 7.16 5.45
CA VAL A 114 16.99 8.16 6.48
C VAL A 114 16.89 9.55 5.87
N TYR A 115 17.92 9.95 5.11
CA TYR A 115 17.93 11.27 4.48
C TYR A 115 16.85 11.35 3.40
N LEU A 116 16.71 10.32 2.57
CA LEU A 116 15.66 10.23 1.55
C LEU A 116 14.25 10.47 2.13
N GLN A 117 13.92 9.77 3.22
CA GLN A 117 12.64 9.87 3.90
C GLN A 117 12.45 11.24 4.59
N THR A 118 13.52 11.77 5.19
CA THR A 118 13.51 13.09 5.83
C THR A 118 13.30 14.21 4.81
N HIS A 119 13.99 14.17 3.67
CA HIS A 119 13.81 15.13 2.59
C HIS A 119 12.40 15.07 2.01
N LEU A 120 11.88 13.87 1.74
CA LEU A 120 10.50 13.72 1.28
C LEU A 120 9.48 14.26 2.29
N ARG A 121 9.65 13.95 3.57
CA ARG A 121 8.80 14.45 4.66
C ARG A 121 8.82 15.97 4.70
N ASN A 122 10.00 16.58 4.65
CA ASN A 122 10.15 18.03 4.71
C ASN A 122 9.51 18.71 3.49
N ASP A 123 9.74 18.18 2.29
CA ASP A 123 9.15 18.70 1.06
C ASP A 123 7.62 18.65 1.10
N LEU A 124 7.05 17.50 1.44
CA LEU A 124 5.60 17.33 1.51
C LEU A 124 4.97 18.13 2.66
N SER A 125 5.59 18.13 3.85
CA SER A 125 5.12 18.90 5.00
C SER A 125 5.12 20.39 4.69
N ASN A 126 6.21 20.93 4.14
CA ASN A 126 6.28 22.35 3.79
C ASN A 126 5.35 22.71 2.64
N LEU A 127 5.06 21.80 1.71
CA LEU A 127 4.14 22.04 0.61
C LEU A 127 2.68 22.02 1.08
N LEU A 128 2.33 21.08 1.95
CA LEU A 128 0.94 20.77 2.30
C LEU A 128 0.50 21.33 3.66
N ARG A 129 1.43 21.88 4.48
CA ARG A 129 1.13 22.56 5.75
C ARG A 129 0.08 23.67 5.63
N PRO A 130 0.05 24.51 4.57
CA PRO A 130 -1.00 25.52 4.40
C PRO A 130 -2.38 24.94 4.06
N GLN A 131 -2.50 23.62 3.92
CA GLN A 131 -3.68 22.89 3.49
C GLN A 131 -4.26 23.43 2.16
N PRO A 132 -3.47 23.38 1.07
CA PRO A 132 -3.83 23.99 -0.20
C PRO A 132 -5.13 23.39 -0.74
N LYS A 133 -5.91 24.25 -1.41
CA LYS A 133 -7.14 23.86 -2.10
C LYS A 133 -6.87 23.73 -3.59
N ILE A 134 -7.26 22.61 -4.16
CA ILE A 134 -7.05 22.30 -5.58
C ILE A 134 -8.39 22.00 -6.22
N THR A 135 -8.69 22.65 -7.33
CA THR A 135 -9.82 22.31 -8.18
C THR A 135 -9.32 21.54 -9.39
N CYS A 136 -9.84 20.32 -9.61
CA CYS A 136 -9.49 19.47 -10.73
C CYS A 136 -10.11 19.99 -12.04
N LYS A 137 -9.49 21.02 -12.62
CA LYS A 137 -9.93 21.68 -13.86
C LYS A 137 -9.74 20.74 -15.05
N GLY A 138 -10.65 20.80 -16.02
CA GLY A 138 -10.56 19.99 -17.25
C GLY A 138 -11.00 18.53 -17.08
N GLY A 139 -11.63 18.20 -15.95
CA GLY A 139 -12.20 16.87 -15.68
C GLY A 139 -13.40 16.96 -14.74
N SER A 140 -13.32 16.34 -13.56
CA SER A 140 -14.46 16.22 -12.64
C SER A 140 -15.02 17.56 -12.12
N GLY A 141 -14.21 18.62 -12.13
CA GLY A 141 -14.54 19.92 -11.54
C GLY A 141 -14.57 19.92 -10.01
N ARG A 142 -14.27 18.79 -9.37
CA ARG A 142 -14.27 18.67 -7.91
C ARG A 142 -13.12 19.46 -7.31
N SER A 143 -13.34 19.96 -6.10
CA SER A 143 -12.32 20.66 -5.33
C SER A 143 -11.95 19.87 -4.09
N TYR A 144 -10.66 19.86 -3.76
CA TYR A 144 -10.10 19.11 -2.65
C TYR A 144 -9.24 20.00 -1.78
N GLN A 145 -9.27 19.77 -0.47
CA GLN A 145 -8.29 20.30 0.47
C GLN A 145 -7.27 19.20 0.77
N LEU A 146 -5.98 19.51 0.59
CA LEU A 146 -4.92 18.55 0.84
C LEU A 146 -4.36 18.69 2.26
N CYS A 147 -4.03 17.57 2.87
CA CYS A 147 -3.17 17.51 4.04
C CYS A 147 -2.17 16.35 3.94
N TYR A 148 -1.13 16.42 4.75
CA TYR A 148 -0.06 15.42 4.79
C TYR A 148 0.12 14.90 6.21
N HIS A 149 0.20 13.58 6.31
CA HIS A 149 0.44 12.84 7.54
C HIS A 149 1.58 11.84 7.31
N THR A 150 2.45 11.73 8.30
CA THR A 150 3.47 10.69 8.38
C THR A 150 3.94 10.58 9.82
N SER A 151 4.55 9.44 10.17
CA SER A 151 5.25 9.33 11.44
C SER A 151 6.64 9.98 11.34
N LEU A 152 7.26 10.24 12.49
CA LEU A 152 8.63 10.76 12.57
C LEU A 152 9.70 9.68 12.32
N TYR A 153 9.32 8.41 12.17
CA TYR A 153 10.27 7.31 12.03
C TYR A 153 10.88 7.25 10.62
N PRO A 154 12.16 6.83 10.50
CA PRO A 154 12.92 6.91 9.25
C PRO A 154 12.42 5.97 8.15
N VAL A 155 11.61 4.95 8.47
CA VAL A 155 10.95 4.09 7.47
C VAL A 155 9.48 3.97 7.84
N SER A 156 8.68 4.93 7.37
CA SER A 156 7.24 4.97 7.61
C SER A 156 6.47 5.29 6.34
N SER A 157 5.18 4.99 6.36
CA SER A 157 4.30 5.38 5.26
C SER A 157 4.15 6.90 5.23
N HIS A 158 4.00 7.41 4.01
CA HIS A 158 3.64 8.78 3.72
C HIS A 158 2.17 8.76 3.28
N THR A 159 1.38 9.63 3.89
CA THR A 159 -0.05 9.70 3.59
C THR A 159 -0.42 11.13 3.21
N ILE A 160 -0.90 11.31 1.98
CA ILE A 160 -1.49 12.57 1.52
C ILE A 160 -3.00 12.34 1.42
N ILE A 161 -3.79 13.17 2.08
CA ILE A 161 -5.25 13.07 2.05
C ILE A 161 -5.80 14.27 1.31
N ALA A 162 -6.59 14.01 0.27
CA ALA A 162 -7.33 15.00 -0.47
C ALA A 162 -8.81 14.89 -0.11
N THR A 163 -9.28 15.75 0.79
CA THR A 163 -10.68 15.76 1.25
C THR A 163 -11.54 16.58 0.30
N GLN A 164 -12.58 15.97 -0.28
CA GLN A 164 -13.45 16.64 -1.24
C GLN A 164 -14.28 17.72 -0.54
N LEU A 165 -14.18 18.94 -1.06
CA LEU A 165 -14.95 20.08 -0.61
C LEU A 165 -16.38 20.00 -1.15
N LYS A 166 -17.36 20.33 -0.30
CA LYS A 166 -18.80 20.36 -0.64
C LYS A 166 -19.37 19.00 -1.09
N ALA A 167 -18.74 17.89 -0.72
CA ALA A 167 -19.30 16.56 -0.95
C ALA A 167 -20.52 16.31 -0.05
N LYS A 168 -21.50 15.52 -0.54
CA LYS A 168 -22.69 15.14 0.24
C LYS A 168 -22.36 14.23 1.43
N CYS A 169 -21.28 13.47 1.34
CA CYS A 169 -20.75 12.60 2.38
C CYS A 169 -19.23 12.79 2.48
N SER A 170 -18.63 12.36 3.60
CA SER A 170 -17.19 12.37 3.77
C SER A 170 -16.53 11.58 2.64
N THR A 171 -15.88 12.30 1.73
CA THR A 171 -15.28 11.77 0.51
C THR A 171 -13.84 12.27 0.41
N SER A 172 -12.91 11.37 0.18
CA SER A 172 -11.50 11.69 0.07
C SER A 172 -10.78 10.78 -0.92
N ILE A 173 -9.65 11.28 -1.43
CA ILE A 173 -8.64 10.47 -2.10
C ILE A 173 -7.42 10.41 -1.17
N VAL A 174 -7.04 9.22 -0.75
CA VAL A 174 -5.91 8.97 0.13
C VAL A 174 -4.77 8.37 -0.67
N PHE A 175 -3.65 9.07 -0.78
CA PHE A 175 -2.41 8.55 -1.33
C PHE A 175 -1.57 8.04 -0.18
N ASP A 176 -1.51 6.73 0.00
CA ASP A 176 -0.75 6.08 1.09
C ASP A 176 0.31 5.15 0.50
N PHE A 177 1.57 5.48 0.77
CA PHE A 177 2.72 4.88 0.08
C PHE A 177 3.98 4.78 0.94
N LEU A 178 4.81 3.79 0.62
CA LEU A 178 6.19 3.66 1.06
C LEU A 178 7.12 4.13 -0.04
N VAL A 179 8.31 4.60 0.33
CA VAL A 179 9.32 4.99 -0.66
C VAL A 179 10.09 3.76 -1.13
N ALA A 180 10.28 3.63 -2.43
CA ALA A 180 11.16 2.64 -3.03
C ALA A 180 11.96 3.29 -4.16
N ILE A 181 13.24 2.91 -4.31
CA ILE A 181 14.04 3.35 -5.44
C ILE A 181 13.84 2.36 -6.58
N LYS A 182 13.43 2.87 -7.75
CA LYS A 182 13.26 2.07 -8.96
C LYS A 182 14.62 1.88 -9.64
N LEU A 183 14.96 0.64 -9.96
CA LEU A 183 16.23 0.27 -10.58
C LEU A 183 15.96 -0.45 -11.91
N PRO A 184 15.95 0.29 -13.05
CA PRO A 184 15.78 -0.30 -14.38
C PRO A 184 16.84 -1.36 -14.66
N ILE A 185 16.44 -2.53 -15.16
CA ILE A 185 17.35 -3.68 -15.34
C ILE A 185 18.44 -3.39 -16.38
N GLU A 186 18.11 -2.60 -17.40
CA GLU A 186 19.04 -2.12 -18.44
C GLU A 186 20.24 -1.34 -17.88
N LYS A 187 20.08 -0.71 -16.71
CA LYS A 187 21.13 0.09 -16.05
C LYS A 187 21.67 -0.57 -14.78
N PHE A 188 20.81 -1.29 -14.07
CA PHE A 188 21.11 -1.96 -12.81
C PHE A 188 20.68 -3.42 -12.93
N PRO A 189 21.56 -4.32 -13.37
CA PRO A 189 21.22 -5.74 -13.49
C PRO A 189 20.66 -6.29 -12.17
N LYS A 190 19.61 -7.10 -12.26
CA LYS A 190 18.99 -7.71 -11.08
C LYS A 190 19.98 -8.68 -10.42
N PRO A 191 20.33 -8.52 -9.15
CA PRO A 191 21.23 -9.44 -8.51
C PRO A 191 20.58 -10.78 -8.15
N ALA A 192 21.41 -11.77 -7.83
CA ALA A 192 20.96 -13.10 -7.42
C ALA A 192 20.14 -13.08 -6.11
N SER A 193 20.50 -12.20 -5.17
CA SER A 193 19.81 -12.00 -3.89
C SER A 193 18.38 -11.47 -4.05
N VAL A 194 18.05 -10.86 -5.19
CA VAL A 194 16.68 -10.47 -5.53
C VAL A 194 15.95 -11.68 -6.11
N ALA A 195 15.42 -12.49 -5.19
CA ALA A 195 14.67 -13.68 -5.51
C ALA A 195 13.40 -13.36 -6.32
N MET A 196 13.04 -14.30 -7.19
CA MET A 196 11.75 -14.36 -7.86
C MET A 196 11.07 -15.67 -7.45
N PRO A 197 9.73 -15.71 -7.42
CA PRO A 197 9.01 -16.96 -7.28
C PRO A 197 9.41 -17.96 -8.35
N ASP A 198 9.52 -19.24 -8.01
CA ASP A 198 9.89 -20.31 -8.96
C ASP A 198 9.03 -20.29 -10.23
N SER A 199 7.72 -19.98 -10.10
CA SER A 199 6.79 -19.92 -11.24
C SER A 199 7.00 -18.71 -12.16
N MET A 200 7.93 -17.82 -11.82
CA MET A 200 8.19 -16.57 -12.53
C MET A 200 9.68 -16.43 -12.86
N ILE A 201 10.50 -17.46 -12.66
CA ILE A 201 11.96 -17.36 -12.77
C ILE A 201 12.43 -16.94 -14.18
N ASP A 202 11.69 -17.35 -15.21
CA ASP A 202 11.97 -17.01 -16.61
C ASP A 202 11.28 -15.71 -17.07
N SER A 203 10.59 -15.00 -16.17
CA SER A 203 9.89 -13.76 -16.53
C SER A 203 10.86 -12.58 -16.62
N GLU A 204 10.90 -11.94 -17.78
CA GLU A 204 11.69 -10.72 -17.96
C GLU A 204 11.10 -9.54 -17.18
N LEU A 205 11.81 -9.02 -16.18
CA LEU A 205 11.40 -7.81 -15.46
C LEU A 205 11.93 -6.56 -16.18
N SER A 206 11.17 -5.46 -16.09
CA SER A 206 11.65 -4.15 -16.61
C SER A 206 12.52 -3.40 -15.60
N TYR A 207 12.31 -3.67 -14.31
CA TYR A 207 13.07 -3.10 -13.21
C TYR A 207 12.92 -3.98 -11.97
N TRP A 208 13.78 -3.77 -11.00
CA TRP A 208 13.61 -4.21 -9.62
C TRP A 208 13.63 -2.99 -8.69
N ILE A 209 13.26 -3.16 -7.42
CA ILE A 209 13.20 -2.03 -6.48
C ILE A 209 14.12 -2.26 -5.29
N ALA A 210 14.73 -1.18 -4.81
CA ALA A 210 15.42 -1.11 -3.55
C ALA A 210 14.48 -0.47 -2.50
N LEU A 211 14.08 -1.27 -1.52
CA LEU A 211 13.24 -0.85 -0.40
C LEU A 211 14.12 -0.55 0.82
N PRO A 212 13.96 0.60 1.48
CA PRO A 212 14.61 0.86 2.76
C PRO A 212 14.44 -0.30 3.74
N VAL A 213 15.54 -0.75 4.37
CA VAL A 213 15.44 -1.70 5.48
C VAL A 213 14.66 -1.04 6.62
N PRO A 214 13.58 -1.66 7.13
CA PRO A 214 12.79 -1.06 8.18
C PRO A 214 13.58 -0.83 9.47
N HIS A 215 13.30 0.27 10.15
CA HIS A 215 13.97 0.67 11.40
C HIS A 215 13.72 -0.26 12.59
N PHE A 216 12.78 -1.20 12.46
CA PHE A 216 12.46 -2.23 13.45
C PHE A 216 13.15 -3.57 13.17
N ASP A 217 13.99 -3.64 12.14
CA ASP A 217 14.88 -4.78 11.92
C ASP A 217 16.08 -4.69 12.87
N VAL A 218 16.46 -5.81 13.50
CA VAL A 218 17.62 -5.89 14.41
C VAL A 218 18.93 -5.51 13.70
N ASN A 219 18.98 -5.62 12.37
CA ASN A 219 20.12 -5.25 11.55
C ASN A 219 19.93 -3.89 10.84
N TYR A 220 19.09 -3.01 11.38
CA TYR A 220 18.80 -1.72 10.76
C TYR A 220 20.08 -0.92 10.52
N ASN A 221 20.31 -0.58 9.25
CA ASN A 221 21.29 0.38 8.82
C ASN A 221 20.58 1.41 7.94
N GLY A 222 20.68 2.70 8.29
CA GLY A 222 20.05 3.80 7.56
C GLY A 222 20.49 3.93 6.10
N HIS A 223 21.51 3.19 5.66
CA HIS A 223 22.05 3.17 4.31
C HIS A 223 21.82 1.84 3.56
N SER A 224 21.17 0.86 4.19
CA SER A 224 20.91 -0.44 3.57
C SER A 224 19.49 -0.54 2.99
N TYR A 225 19.39 -1.29 1.90
CA TYR A 225 18.16 -1.56 1.19
C TYR A 225 17.97 -3.06 0.99
N MET A 226 16.71 -3.51 0.99
CA MET A 226 16.31 -4.83 0.52
C MET A 226 15.88 -4.74 -0.94
N GLY A 227 16.45 -5.60 -1.77
CA GLY A 227 16.00 -5.74 -3.15
C GLY A 227 14.71 -6.55 -3.27
N ARG A 228 13.81 -6.14 -4.18
CA ARG A 228 12.60 -6.89 -4.55
C ARG A 228 12.40 -6.87 -6.06
N SER A 229 12.01 -8.02 -6.60
CA SER A 229 11.73 -8.23 -8.03
C SER A 229 10.46 -7.50 -8.50
N HIS A 230 9.53 -7.20 -7.59
CA HIS A 230 8.29 -6.46 -7.86
C HIS A 230 7.46 -7.13 -8.97
N VAL A 231 7.36 -8.47 -8.91
CA VAL A 231 6.68 -9.31 -9.91
C VAL A 231 5.20 -8.96 -10.08
N TRP A 232 4.57 -8.30 -9.09
CA TRP A 232 3.21 -7.76 -9.16
C TRP A 232 2.89 -7.07 -10.50
N GLN A 233 3.87 -6.43 -11.13
CA GLN A 233 3.68 -5.74 -12.40
C GLN A 233 3.30 -6.64 -13.57
N LYS A 234 3.66 -7.92 -13.52
CA LYS A 234 3.31 -8.88 -14.56
C LYS A 234 1.86 -9.34 -14.49
N ALA A 235 1.10 -8.91 -13.48
CA ALA A 235 -0.30 -9.27 -13.35
C ALA A 235 -1.13 -8.72 -14.51
N THR A 236 -1.94 -9.58 -15.11
CA THR A 236 -2.89 -9.22 -16.16
C THR A 236 -3.95 -8.25 -15.63
N PRO A 237 -4.63 -7.49 -16.52
CA PRO A 237 -5.74 -6.62 -16.10
C PRO A 237 -6.82 -7.34 -15.29
N GLY A 238 -7.16 -8.58 -15.67
CA GLY A 238 -8.15 -9.39 -14.95
C GLY A 238 -7.69 -9.80 -13.54
N GLN A 239 -6.44 -10.23 -13.40
CA GLN A 239 -5.84 -10.54 -12.08
C GLN A 239 -5.86 -9.31 -11.18
N ARG A 240 -5.38 -8.18 -11.70
CA ARG A 240 -5.35 -6.90 -11.00
C ARG A 240 -6.73 -6.47 -10.49
N GLN A 241 -7.77 -6.59 -11.32
CA GLN A 241 -9.14 -6.31 -10.90
C GLN A 241 -9.57 -7.22 -9.75
N ARG A 242 -9.30 -8.53 -9.81
CA ARG A 242 -9.61 -9.45 -8.72
C ARG A 242 -8.92 -9.05 -7.42
N TRP A 243 -7.66 -8.64 -7.45
CA TRP A 243 -6.95 -8.15 -6.27
C TRP A 243 -7.50 -6.85 -5.71
N CYS A 244 -7.93 -5.93 -6.57
CA CYS A 244 -8.64 -4.71 -6.13
C CYS A 244 -9.88 -5.09 -5.30
N LEU A 245 -10.62 -6.12 -5.70
CA LEU A 245 -11.78 -6.61 -4.94
C LEU A 245 -11.38 -7.10 -3.55
N VAL A 246 -10.28 -7.84 -3.44
CA VAL A 246 -9.81 -8.35 -2.14
C VAL A 246 -9.39 -7.21 -1.22
N VAL A 247 -8.68 -6.19 -1.73
CA VAL A 247 -8.33 -4.99 -0.95
C VAL A 247 -9.58 -4.29 -0.43
N ARG A 248 -10.60 -4.08 -1.29
CA ARG A 248 -11.87 -3.43 -0.89
C ARG A 248 -12.61 -4.22 0.18
N MET A 249 -12.76 -5.53 0.00
CA MET A 249 -13.39 -6.43 0.98
C MET A 249 -12.67 -6.38 2.33
N PHE A 250 -11.34 -6.48 2.30
CA PHE A 250 -10.55 -6.54 3.53
C PHE A 250 -10.51 -5.20 4.27
N TYR A 251 -10.54 -4.09 3.53
CA TYR A 251 -10.75 -2.77 4.10
C TYR A 251 -12.08 -2.69 4.86
N MET A 252 -13.18 -3.15 4.26
CA MET A 252 -14.50 -3.13 4.89
C MET A 252 -14.54 -3.98 6.16
N MET A 253 -13.97 -5.19 6.12
CA MET A 253 -13.83 -6.05 7.30
C MET A 253 -13.00 -5.37 8.40
N SER A 254 -11.91 -4.70 8.04
CA SER A 254 -11.06 -4.01 9.00
C SER A 254 -11.76 -2.78 9.58
N SER A 255 -12.52 -2.06 8.76
CA SER A 255 -13.31 -0.90 9.17
C SER A 255 -14.47 -1.30 10.08
N SER A 256 -15.20 -2.38 9.76
CA SER A 256 -16.34 -2.85 10.54
C SER A 256 -15.93 -3.37 11.91
N ASN A 257 -14.77 -4.02 12.00
CA ASN A 257 -14.21 -4.53 13.25
C ASN A 257 -13.32 -3.51 13.99
N GLY A 258 -13.17 -2.30 13.46
CA GLY A 258 -12.38 -1.23 14.08
C GLY A 258 -10.89 -1.50 14.16
N THR A 259 -10.34 -2.38 13.31
CA THR A 259 -8.90 -2.70 13.23
C THR A 259 -8.16 -1.89 12.16
N LEU A 260 -8.90 -1.14 11.33
CA LEU A 260 -8.34 -0.38 10.21
C LEU A 260 -7.33 0.69 10.64
N ASN A 261 -7.53 1.33 11.80
CA ASN A 261 -6.62 2.36 12.30
C ASN A 261 -5.24 1.79 12.65
N THR A 262 -5.19 0.52 13.08
CA THR A 262 -3.97 -0.20 13.42
C THR A 262 -3.28 -0.76 12.18
N ILE A 263 -4.08 -1.21 11.21
CA ILE A 263 -3.60 -1.88 10.00
C ILE A 263 -3.12 -0.87 8.95
N GLY A 264 -3.88 0.20 8.71
CA GLY A 264 -3.64 1.16 7.64
C GLY A 264 -3.94 0.60 6.25
N ILE A 265 -4.28 1.46 5.29
CA ILE A 265 -4.68 1.00 3.95
C ILE A 265 -3.50 0.59 3.07
N HIS A 266 -2.32 1.24 3.20
CA HIS A 266 -1.10 0.80 2.50
C HIS A 266 -0.74 -0.64 2.82
N SER A 267 -0.90 -1.05 4.08
CA SER A 267 -0.63 -2.40 4.56
C SER A 267 -1.48 -3.47 3.86
N LEU A 268 -2.72 -3.14 3.51
CA LEU A 268 -3.60 -4.05 2.77
C LEU A 268 -3.07 -4.26 1.35
N LYS A 269 -2.79 -3.17 0.64
CA LYS A 269 -2.20 -3.20 -0.70
C LYS A 269 -0.85 -3.92 -0.71
N HIS A 270 0.00 -3.63 0.28
CA HIS A 270 1.33 -4.23 0.43
C HIS A 270 1.24 -5.73 0.70
N THR A 271 0.28 -6.20 1.48
CA THR A 271 0.02 -7.64 1.67
C THR A 271 -0.33 -8.32 0.35
N CYS A 272 -1.19 -7.72 -0.48
CA CYS A 272 -1.48 -8.26 -1.81
C CYS A 272 -0.22 -8.37 -2.68
N VAL A 273 0.56 -7.29 -2.75
CA VAL A 273 1.81 -7.27 -3.53
C VAL A 273 2.74 -8.38 -3.03
N ASN A 274 2.96 -8.48 -1.71
CA ASN A 274 3.84 -9.49 -1.12
C ASN A 274 3.39 -10.93 -1.36
N LEU A 275 2.09 -11.21 -1.45
CA LEU A 275 1.61 -12.54 -1.82
C LEU A 275 2.03 -12.90 -3.24
N CYS A 276 1.98 -11.95 -4.17
CA CYS A 276 2.49 -12.13 -5.52
C CYS A 276 4.02 -12.27 -5.53
N GLU A 277 4.75 -11.46 -4.75
CA GLU A 277 6.22 -11.58 -4.62
C GLU A 277 6.66 -12.91 -4.02
N LYS A 278 5.83 -13.53 -3.17
CA LYS A 278 6.15 -14.80 -2.51
C LYS A 278 5.80 -16.01 -3.36
N PHE A 279 4.61 -16.02 -3.96
CA PHE A 279 4.07 -17.22 -4.61
C PHE A 279 4.07 -17.13 -6.14
N GLY A 280 4.30 -15.95 -6.71
CA GLY A 280 4.03 -15.67 -8.11
C GLY A 280 2.56 -15.30 -8.34
N ILE A 281 2.30 -14.56 -9.41
CA ILE A 281 0.97 -14.02 -9.69
C ILE A 281 -0.07 -15.12 -9.92
N GLU A 282 0.31 -16.20 -10.63
CA GLU A 282 -0.60 -17.30 -10.94
C GLU A 282 -1.04 -18.04 -9.68
N LYS A 283 -0.07 -18.47 -8.85
CA LYS A 283 -0.36 -19.19 -7.60
C LYS A 283 -1.06 -18.31 -6.57
N ALA A 284 -0.86 -16.99 -6.64
CA ALA A 284 -1.56 -16.04 -5.79
C ALA A 284 -3.00 -15.79 -6.26
N ASP A 285 -3.34 -16.00 -7.54
CA ASP A 285 -4.67 -15.75 -8.11
C ASP A 285 -5.67 -16.90 -7.87
N ARG A 286 -5.90 -17.20 -6.59
CA ARG A 286 -6.80 -18.27 -6.12
C ARG A 286 -8.29 -17.86 -6.15
N PRO A 287 -9.24 -18.71 -5.74
CA PRO A 287 -10.59 -18.28 -5.41
C PRO A 287 -10.62 -17.11 -4.42
N ILE A 288 -11.66 -16.28 -4.49
CA ILE A 288 -11.75 -15.00 -3.77
C ILE A 288 -11.77 -15.18 -2.24
N GLY A 289 -12.48 -16.20 -1.73
CA GLY A 289 -12.49 -16.52 -0.30
C GLY A 289 -11.12 -16.92 0.24
N LEU A 290 -10.36 -17.73 -0.51
CA LEU A 290 -9.00 -18.14 -0.14
C LEU A 290 -8.03 -16.95 -0.13
N LYS A 291 -8.09 -16.07 -1.14
CA LYS A 291 -7.27 -14.84 -1.17
C LYS A 291 -7.52 -13.96 0.04
N LEU A 292 -8.78 -13.77 0.41
CA LEU A 292 -9.15 -12.97 1.57
C LEU A 292 -8.65 -13.60 2.87
N MET A 293 -8.72 -14.93 3.02
CA MET A 293 -8.11 -15.63 4.17
C MET A 293 -6.58 -15.52 4.20
N ASP A 294 -5.90 -15.68 3.06
CA ASP A 294 -4.44 -15.53 2.98
C ASP A 294 -4.01 -14.12 3.41
N MET A 295 -4.76 -13.09 3.04
CA MET A 295 -4.55 -11.71 3.53
C MET A 295 -4.81 -11.58 5.03
N MET A 296 -5.89 -12.17 5.55
CA MET A 296 -6.20 -12.15 6.99
C MET A 296 -5.12 -12.84 7.83
N ILE A 297 -4.61 -13.98 7.37
CA ILE A 297 -3.55 -14.73 8.07
C ILE A 297 -2.25 -13.94 8.03
N THR A 298 -1.85 -13.50 6.83
CA THR A 298 -0.57 -12.80 6.63
C THR A 298 -0.53 -11.47 7.38
N HIS A 299 -1.62 -10.71 7.33
CA HIS A 299 -1.68 -9.37 7.88
C HIS A 299 -2.24 -9.32 9.30
N GLY A 300 -3.39 -9.96 9.54
CA GLY A 300 -4.10 -9.93 10.82
C GLY A 300 -3.49 -10.83 11.88
N ALA A 301 -3.15 -12.08 11.55
CA ALA A 301 -2.64 -13.01 12.56
C ALA A 301 -1.12 -12.93 12.72
N ARG A 302 -0.34 -12.89 11.63
CA ARG A 302 1.13 -12.98 11.73
C ARG A 302 1.80 -11.65 12.05
N LYS A 303 1.52 -10.61 11.26
CA LYS A 303 2.22 -9.31 11.41
C LYS A 303 1.85 -8.58 12.70
N LEU A 304 0.57 -8.58 13.10
CA LEU A 304 0.17 -8.01 14.40
C LEU A 304 0.79 -8.78 15.58
N ARG A 305 0.97 -10.11 15.47
CA ARG A 305 1.67 -10.90 16.49
C ARG A 305 3.17 -10.64 16.53
N GLU A 306 3.82 -10.54 15.37
CA GLU A 306 5.25 -10.18 15.27
C GLU A 306 5.50 -8.83 15.96
N VAL A 307 4.66 -7.81 15.70
CA VAL A 307 4.74 -6.50 16.35
C VAL A 307 4.46 -6.60 17.86
N SER A 308 3.45 -7.37 18.28
CA SER A 308 3.12 -7.58 19.70
C SER A 308 4.24 -8.28 20.47
N ILE A 309 4.86 -9.31 19.88
CA ILE A 309 5.98 -10.05 20.48
C ILE A 309 7.19 -9.14 20.59
N ALA A 310 7.57 -8.49 19.49
CA ALA A 310 8.76 -7.63 19.47
C ALA A 310 8.60 -6.40 20.39
N SER A 311 7.35 -5.98 20.65
CA SER A 311 7.02 -4.97 21.68
C SER A 311 7.24 -5.52 23.09
N ARG A 312 6.77 -6.73 23.39
CA ARG A 312 6.89 -7.36 24.71
C ARG A 312 8.33 -7.74 25.04
N THR A 313 9.14 -8.08 24.05
CA THR A 313 10.55 -8.46 24.22
C THR A 313 11.49 -7.26 24.23
N GLY A 314 10.99 -6.03 24.11
CA GLY A 314 11.82 -4.82 24.06
C GLY A 314 12.72 -4.74 22.81
N GLN A 315 12.53 -5.63 21.84
CA GLN A 315 13.28 -5.65 20.57
C GLN A 315 12.84 -4.54 19.63
N ILE A 316 11.66 -3.94 19.86
CA ILE A 316 11.25 -2.72 19.19
C ILE A 316 11.65 -1.53 20.06
N VAL A 317 12.67 -0.78 19.62
CA VAL A 317 12.93 0.56 20.12
C VAL A 317 11.91 1.50 19.48
N ASN A 318 10.89 1.89 20.25
CA ASN A 318 9.89 2.91 19.89
C ASN A 318 9.00 2.59 18.66
N LEU A 319 8.15 1.56 18.73
CA LEU A 319 6.81 1.71 18.14
C LEU A 319 5.92 2.22 19.25
N GLU A 320 5.03 3.15 18.92
CA GLU A 320 3.80 3.31 19.69
C GLU A 320 3.18 1.91 19.81
N THR A 321 3.33 1.32 20.98
CA THR A 321 2.59 0.14 21.35
C THR A 321 1.15 0.60 21.51
N HIS A 322 0.44 0.70 20.39
CA HIS A 322 -0.95 1.09 20.43
C HIS A 322 -1.67 0.04 21.29
N PRO A 323 -2.29 0.39 22.43
CA PRO A 323 -2.91 -0.57 23.32
C PRO A 323 -3.94 -1.46 22.61
N ALA A 324 -4.51 -0.96 21.51
CA ALA A 324 -5.41 -1.71 20.65
C ALA A 324 -4.76 -2.89 19.90
N LEU A 325 -3.44 -3.01 19.78
CA LEU A 325 -2.78 -4.09 19.01
C LEU A 325 -3.15 -5.50 19.48
N ALA A 326 -3.14 -5.75 20.80
CA ALA A 326 -3.50 -7.06 21.34
C ALA A 326 -5.00 -7.34 21.16
N THR A 327 -5.85 -6.35 21.41
CA THR A 327 -7.30 -6.46 21.19
C THR A 327 -7.64 -6.67 19.71
N ASP A 328 -6.91 -6.01 18.80
CA ASP A 328 -7.09 -6.12 17.36
C ASP A 328 -6.60 -7.46 16.82
N CYS A 329 -5.51 -8.04 17.38
CA CYS A 329 -5.15 -9.44 17.13
C CYS A 329 -6.32 -10.38 17.44
N SER A 330 -6.92 -10.25 18.64
CA SER A 330 -8.05 -11.09 19.05
C SER A 330 -9.28 -10.92 18.14
N LYS A 331 -9.60 -9.68 17.73
CA LYS A 331 -10.67 -9.40 16.77
C LYS A 331 -10.40 -10.05 15.41
N MET A 332 -9.17 -9.96 14.92
CA MET A 332 -8.75 -10.56 13.65
C MET A 332 -8.80 -12.10 13.70
N ASP A 333 -8.37 -12.72 14.80
CA ASP A 333 -8.45 -14.17 15.00
C ASP A 333 -9.90 -14.67 15.09
N ALA A 334 -10.77 -13.93 15.78
CA ALA A 334 -12.21 -14.23 15.83
C ALA A 334 -12.85 -14.13 14.44
N LEU A 335 -12.50 -13.09 13.67
CA LEU A 335 -12.99 -12.89 12.31
C LEU A 335 -12.51 -14.00 11.36
N LEU A 336 -11.24 -14.40 11.47
CA LEU A 336 -10.66 -15.50 10.69
C LEU A 336 -11.37 -16.81 11.02
N SER A 337 -11.65 -17.07 12.30
CA SER A 337 -12.36 -18.28 12.74
C SER A 337 -13.79 -18.32 12.20
N LYS A 338 -14.52 -17.19 12.26
CA LYS A 338 -15.86 -17.06 11.67
C LYS A 338 -15.84 -17.31 10.16
N MET A 339 -14.84 -16.77 9.46
CA MET A 339 -14.72 -16.90 8.01
C MET A 339 -14.38 -18.34 7.59
N LYS A 340 -13.48 -19.01 8.32
CA LYS A 340 -13.17 -20.44 8.13
C LYS A 340 -14.41 -21.31 8.31
N ALA A 341 -15.14 -21.10 9.41
CA ALA A 341 -16.37 -21.86 9.70
C ALA A 341 -17.42 -21.71 8.57
N LYS A 342 -17.62 -20.49 8.05
CA LYS A 342 -18.54 -20.23 6.94
C LYS A 342 -18.08 -20.86 5.62
N MET A 343 -16.77 -20.93 5.37
CA MET A 343 -16.23 -21.54 4.16
C MET A 343 -16.33 -23.07 4.18
N THR A 344 -16.21 -23.70 5.36
CA THR A 344 -16.26 -25.17 5.52
C THR A 344 -17.67 -25.71 5.74
N SER A 345 -18.65 -24.86 6.03
CA SER A 345 -20.04 -25.28 6.25
C SER A 345 -20.65 -25.85 4.96
N LYS A 346 -21.34 -26.99 5.08
CA LYS A 346 -22.15 -27.59 4.00
C LYS A 346 -23.53 -26.93 3.88
N GLU A 347 -23.91 -26.09 4.84
CA GLU A 347 -25.18 -25.37 4.84
C GLU A 347 -25.14 -24.16 3.88
N ALA A 348 -26.31 -23.66 3.49
CA ALA A 348 -26.40 -22.48 2.64
C ALA A 348 -25.74 -21.27 3.33
N CYS A 349 -24.91 -20.52 2.59
CA CYS A 349 -24.26 -19.33 3.12
C CYS A 349 -25.29 -18.23 3.38
N ASP A 350 -25.53 -17.92 4.66
CA ASP A 350 -26.39 -16.81 5.07
C ASP A 350 -25.77 -15.47 4.67
N MET A 351 -26.43 -14.80 3.71
CA MET A 351 -26.06 -13.48 3.20
C MET A 351 -26.18 -12.38 4.24
N GLU A 352 -27.11 -12.48 5.19
CA GLU A 352 -27.31 -11.45 6.21
C GLU A 352 -26.14 -11.42 7.18
N SER A 353 -25.80 -12.57 7.75
CA SER A 353 -24.61 -12.73 8.59
C SER A 353 -23.30 -12.42 7.84
N LEU A 354 -23.21 -12.72 6.54
CA LEU A 354 -22.04 -12.34 5.74
C LEU A 354 -21.97 -10.81 5.58
N SER A 355 -23.07 -10.15 5.21
CA SER A 355 -23.14 -8.69 5.08
C SER A 355 -22.81 -7.96 6.38
N GLU A 356 -23.21 -8.48 7.53
CA GLU A 356 -22.83 -7.93 8.84
C GLU A 356 -21.31 -7.95 9.06
N MET A 357 -20.60 -9.01 8.67
CA MET A 357 -19.13 -9.07 8.78
C MET A 357 -18.45 -7.94 8.00
N PHE A 358 -19.05 -7.51 6.90
CA PHE A 358 -18.56 -6.39 6.07
C PHE A 358 -19.19 -5.04 6.45
N GLY A 359 -19.96 -4.96 7.53
CA GLY A 359 -20.60 -3.71 7.98
C GLY A 359 -21.68 -3.18 7.03
N LEU A 360 -22.30 -4.07 6.24
CA LEU A 360 -23.33 -3.73 5.24
C LEU A 360 -24.76 -3.90 5.77
N SER A 361 -24.98 -4.11 7.07
CA SER A 361 -26.32 -4.26 7.61
C SER A 361 -27.17 -3.00 7.37
N LYS A 362 -28.46 -3.21 7.11
CA LYS A 362 -29.42 -2.10 7.02
C LYS A 362 -29.38 -1.36 8.35
N LYS A 363 -28.85 -0.13 8.36
CA LYS A 363 -29.16 0.81 9.44
C LYS A 363 -30.68 0.87 9.53
N LYS A 364 -31.23 0.38 10.64
CA LYS A 364 -32.61 0.67 11.03
C LYS A 364 -32.78 2.17 11.24
#